data_AF-A0A166CZY1-F1
#
_entry.id   AF-A0A166CZY1-F1
#
_cell.length_a   1.000
_cell.length_b   1.000
_cell.length_c   1.000
_cell.angle_alpha   90.00
_cell.angle_beta   90.00
_cell.angle_gamma   90.00
#
_symmetry.space_group_name_H-M   'P 1'
#
loop_
_entity.id
_entity.type
_entity.pdbx_description
1 polymer ?
#
loop_
_entity_poly.entity_id
_entity_poly.type
_entity_poly.pdbx_seq_one_letter_code
_entity_poly.pdbx_strand_id
1 'polypeptide(L)'
;MKILSKLSFNKNNRMRGGEDHWFSTSISSIVILAILAIFLSFCMINSVSAADLNKTSNSNKNAELEDGCSAVVVQINKTDFVYGYRRDSSYAANLHIKKVRYKNKLAVKEYKTKNGYFPHTIVFKDGWFVSVGGADKVNLVKYLEKIGTNMVTKGKITQVGFSKAYKTVKKLGIGHFLIKSPSGHVKAISNFYGFNKKYSFKLNYGEYVIIPNSPKYFKKGKLSSKKLLNSEKITLVLLAKDPYGDNRRNIVIYRVSNVNNKTHLKVFAGNDNGNYVGRSTSNKKDNIYFLSKFIKSSALKIVPLMTYLGLITL
;
A
#
# COMPACT_ATOMS: atom_id res chain seq x y z
N MET A 1 -62.03 -5.34 -17.60
CA MET A 1 -62.13 -4.90 -19.01
C MET A 1 -60.99 -5.55 -19.79
N LYS A 2 -61.32 -6.39 -20.78
CA LYS A 2 -60.42 -6.99 -21.80
C LYS A 2 -59.85 -5.86 -22.69
N ILE A 3 -58.72 -6.01 -23.38
CA ILE A 3 -58.51 -6.61 -24.72
C ILE A 3 -56.97 -6.49 -24.98
N LEU A 4 -56.16 -7.56 -25.16
CA LEU A 4 -55.78 -8.29 -26.41
C LEU A 4 -55.21 -7.36 -27.52
N SER A 5 -54.16 -7.63 -28.31
CA SER A 5 -53.67 -8.84 -29.01
C SER A 5 -52.20 -8.60 -29.50
N LYS A 6 -51.23 -9.54 -29.49
CA LYS A 6 -51.03 -10.73 -30.36
C LYS A 6 -50.86 -10.37 -31.85
N LEU A 7 -49.71 -10.57 -32.51
CA LEU A 7 -49.23 -11.75 -33.31
C LEU A 7 -48.23 -11.19 -34.37
N SER A 8 -47.36 -11.89 -35.14
CA SER A 8 -46.71 -13.21 -35.14
C SER A 8 -45.72 -13.29 -36.34
N PHE A 9 -44.67 -14.10 -36.21
CA PHE A 9 -43.95 -14.95 -37.19
C PHE A 9 -44.32 -14.96 -38.70
N ASN A 10 -43.30 -14.97 -39.58
CA ASN A 10 -42.91 -16.08 -40.50
C ASN A 10 -41.64 -15.66 -41.31
N LYS A 11 -40.51 -16.37 -41.48
CA LYS A 11 -40.12 -17.74 -41.92
C LYS A 11 -39.93 -17.92 -43.44
N ASN A 12 -38.66 -18.09 -43.83
CA ASN A 12 -38.09 -19.03 -44.82
C ASN A 12 -38.18 -18.86 -46.36
N ASN A 13 -36.99 -19.02 -46.97
CA ASN A 13 -36.58 -19.96 -48.05
C ASN A 13 -36.42 -19.53 -49.53
N ARG A 14 -35.17 -19.75 -49.99
CA ARG A 14 -34.68 -20.51 -51.18
C ARG A 14 -34.72 -19.95 -52.63
N MET A 15 -33.49 -19.88 -53.18
CA MET A 15 -32.93 -20.52 -54.41
C MET A 15 -33.34 -20.08 -55.82
N ARG A 16 -32.31 -19.73 -56.63
CA ARG A 16 -32.03 -19.98 -58.07
C ARG A 16 -30.77 -19.15 -58.43
N GLY A 17 -29.74 -19.55 -59.19
CA GLY A 17 -29.45 -20.64 -60.13
C GLY A 17 -28.62 -20.06 -61.31
N GLY A 18 -27.56 -20.75 -61.76
CA GLY A 18 -26.74 -20.47 -62.98
C GLY A 18 -25.25 -20.20 -62.66
N GLU A 19 -24.26 -21.08 -62.89
CA GLU A 19 -23.66 -21.55 -64.18
C GLU A 19 -23.14 -20.34 -65.01
N ASP A 20 -21.84 -20.11 -65.29
CA ASP A 20 -20.89 -20.99 -66.00
C ASP A 20 -19.41 -20.51 -66.02
N HIS A 21 -18.51 -21.47 -66.25
CA HIS A 21 -17.22 -21.47 -66.97
C HIS A 21 -15.96 -20.65 -66.56
N TRP A 22 -14.94 -21.40 -66.10
CA TRP A 22 -13.52 -21.48 -66.54
C TRP A 22 -12.75 -20.20 -66.94
N PHE A 23 -11.73 -19.83 -66.15
CA PHE A 23 -10.35 -19.63 -66.63
C PHE A 23 -9.34 -19.85 -65.50
N SER A 24 -8.22 -20.42 -65.89
CA SER A 24 -7.15 -20.97 -65.06
C SER A 24 -6.14 -19.92 -64.57
N THR A 25 -5.22 -20.41 -63.73
CA THR A 25 -3.82 -19.97 -63.53
C THR A 25 -3.50 -18.86 -62.51
N SER A 26 -2.80 -19.33 -61.45
CA SER A 26 -1.68 -18.70 -60.75
C SER A 26 -1.88 -17.37 -60.02
N ILE A 27 -2.39 -17.42 -58.79
CA ILE A 27 -2.20 -16.35 -57.79
C ILE A 27 -1.72 -16.97 -56.46
N SER A 28 -0.65 -17.78 -56.52
CA SER A 28 -0.07 -18.38 -55.32
C SER A 28 1.40 -18.00 -55.08
N SER A 29 2.01 -17.24 -55.99
CA SER A 29 3.44 -16.86 -55.87
C SER A 29 3.67 -15.36 -55.69
N ILE A 30 2.68 -14.49 -55.93
CA ILE A 30 2.86 -13.03 -55.84
C ILE A 30 2.54 -12.49 -54.44
N VAL A 31 1.65 -13.14 -53.68
CA VAL A 31 1.31 -12.72 -52.31
C VAL A 31 2.39 -13.10 -51.30
N ILE A 32 3.18 -14.16 -51.57
CA ILE A 32 4.26 -14.62 -50.68
C ILE A 32 5.51 -13.73 -50.77
N LEU A 33 5.79 -13.12 -51.93
CA LEU A 33 6.92 -12.20 -52.11
C LEU A 33 6.68 -10.81 -51.48
N ALA A 34 5.43 -10.35 -51.38
CA ALA A 34 5.10 -9.08 -50.75
C ALA A 34 5.22 -9.12 -49.21
N ILE A 35 5.06 -10.30 -48.59
CA ILE A 35 5.14 -10.47 -47.13
C ILE A 35 6.61 -10.63 -46.67
N LEU A 36 7.51 -11.16 -47.50
CA LEU A 36 8.94 -11.27 -47.16
C LEU A 36 9.71 -9.94 -47.26
N ALA A 37 9.31 -9.03 -48.16
CA ALA A 37 9.97 -7.73 -48.32
C ALA A 37 9.71 -6.76 -47.16
N ILE A 38 8.54 -6.86 -46.50
CA ILE A 38 8.22 -6.05 -45.32
C ILE A 38 8.96 -6.55 -44.07
N PHE A 39 9.33 -7.85 -44.02
CA PHE A 39 10.13 -8.41 -42.93
C PHE A 39 11.64 -8.15 -43.05
N LEU A 40 12.16 -7.92 -44.26
CA LEU A 40 13.58 -7.61 -44.48
C LEU A 40 13.93 -6.12 -44.40
N SER A 41 12.95 -5.22 -44.47
CA SER A 41 13.19 -3.76 -44.38
C SER A 41 13.04 -3.17 -42.96
N PHE A 42 12.77 -3.99 -41.94
CA PHE A 42 12.81 -3.58 -40.54
C PHE A 42 14.03 -4.13 -39.76
N CYS A 43 14.93 -4.83 -40.46
CA CYS A 43 16.10 -5.47 -39.86
C CYS A 43 17.43 -4.75 -40.16
N MET A 44 17.39 -3.55 -40.75
CA MET A 44 18.57 -2.74 -41.07
C MET A 44 18.28 -1.27 -40.77
N ILE A 45 18.48 -0.86 -39.52
CA ILE A 45 18.98 0.46 -39.09
C ILE A 45 19.47 0.28 -37.64
N ASN A 46 20.71 0.68 -37.41
CA ASN A 46 21.50 0.66 -36.16
C ASN A 46 22.43 -0.54 -35.94
N SER A 47 23.30 -0.77 -36.91
CA SER A 47 24.67 -1.21 -36.66
C SER A 47 25.45 -0.04 -36.04
N VAL A 48 25.48 0.06 -34.71
CA VAL A 48 26.52 0.86 -34.05
C VAL A 48 27.69 -0.06 -33.76
N SER A 49 28.84 0.34 -34.31
CA SER A 49 30.15 -0.27 -34.20
C SER A 49 30.48 -0.77 -32.80
N ALA A 50 31.02 -2.00 -32.75
CA ALA A 50 31.77 -2.56 -31.65
C ALA A 50 33.11 -1.79 -31.49
N ALA A 51 33.01 -0.57 -30.99
CA ALA A 51 34.05 0.13 -30.26
C ALA A 51 33.49 0.36 -28.84
N ASP A 52 33.20 -0.76 -28.18
CA ASP A 52 32.60 -0.80 -26.86
C ASP A 52 33.62 -0.29 -25.84
N LEU A 53 33.30 0.89 -25.32
CA LEU A 53 34.02 1.68 -24.35
C LEU A 53 34.42 0.86 -23.13
N ASN A 54 35.68 0.44 -23.10
CA ASN A 54 36.35 0.00 -21.89
C ASN A 54 37.05 1.20 -21.24
N LYS A 55 36.82 1.36 -19.93
CA LYS A 55 37.37 2.39 -19.00
C LYS A 55 36.83 3.81 -19.22
N THR A 56 36.03 4.38 -18.32
CA THR A 56 36.37 4.53 -16.90
C THR A 56 35.23 4.11 -15.97
N SER A 57 35.46 3.01 -15.27
CA SER A 57 34.81 2.67 -14.02
C SER A 57 35.00 3.82 -13.02
N ASN A 58 33.95 4.60 -12.79
CA ASN A 58 33.79 5.31 -11.52
C ASN A 58 32.75 4.55 -10.70
N SER A 59 33.19 3.40 -10.19
CA SER A 59 32.58 2.71 -9.06
C SER A 59 32.53 3.67 -7.86
N ASN A 60 31.33 4.14 -7.53
CA ASN A 60 30.83 4.43 -6.18
C ASN A 60 29.73 5.50 -6.23
N LYS A 61 28.57 5.12 -6.76
CA LYS A 61 27.32 5.51 -6.12
C LYS A 61 26.62 4.22 -5.75
N ASN A 62 26.89 3.75 -4.53
CA ASN A 62 25.91 2.95 -3.81
C ASN A 62 24.62 3.78 -3.86
N ALA A 63 23.71 3.46 -4.78
CA ALA A 63 22.32 3.83 -4.60
C ALA A 63 21.92 3.08 -3.33
N GLU A 64 22.07 3.73 -2.17
CA GLU A 64 21.62 3.18 -0.90
C GLU A 64 20.21 2.65 -1.15
N LEU A 65 20.07 1.32 -1.07
CA LEU A 65 18.76 0.71 -1.11
C LEU A 65 18.02 1.27 0.10
N GLU A 66 17.16 2.24 -0.18
CA GLU A 66 16.41 2.97 0.81
C GLU A 66 15.44 1.98 1.50
N ASP A 67 15.93 1.35 2.57
CA ASP A 67 15.24 0.32 3.36
C ASP A 67 14.36 0.98 4.41
N GLY A 68 13.26 0.34 4.80
CA GLY A 68 12.41 0.86 5.87
C GLY A 68 10.91 0.85 5.62
N CYS A 69 10.21 1.08 6.72
CA CYS A 69 8.77 0.92 6.81
C CYS A 69 8.04 2.08 6.12
N SER A 70 6.81 1.80 5.70
CA SER A 70 5.93 2.80 5.09
C SER A 70 4.54 2.71 5.65
N ALA A 71 3.85 3.85 5.69
CA ALA A 71 2.49 3.97 6.19
C ALA A 71 1.61 4.68 5.17
N VAL A 72 0.34 4.28 5.09
CA VAL A 72 -0.66 4.95 4.26
C VAL A 72 -1.89 5.28 5.09
N VAL A 73 -2.46 6.46 4.85
CA VAL A 73 -3.80 6.82 5.33
C VAL A 73 -4.65 7.18 4.12
N VAL A 74 -5.86 6.62 4.05
CA VAL A 74 -6.93 7.01 3.11
C VAL A 74 -8.10 7.55 3.92
N GLN A 75 -8.51 8.79 3.69
CA GLN A 75 -9.70 9.36 4.31
C GLN A 75 -10.91 9.07 3.43
N ILE A 76 -11.89 8.30 3.92
CA ILE A 76 -13.07 7.94 3.12
C ILE A 76 -14.16 8.98 3.27
N ASN A 77 -14.57 9.26 4.50
CA ASN A 77 -15.60 10.24 4.83
C ASN A 77 -15.36 10.77 6.26
N LYS A 78 -16.34 11.43 6.90
CA LYS A 78 -16.18 12.02 8.25
C LYS A 78 -15.85 10.99 9.35
N THR A 79 -16.43 9.80 9.27
CA THR A 79 -16.37 8.76 10.32
C THR A 79 -15.37 7.65 9.98
N ASP A 80 -14.97 7.59 8.72
CA ASP A 80 -14.34 6.43 8.13
C ASP A 80 -12.99 6.74 7.50
N PHE A 81 -11.98 5.92 7.82
CA PHE A 81 -10.69 5.94 7.15
C PHE A 81 -10.09 4.54 7.04
N VAL A 82 -9.06 4.40 6.23
CA VAL A 82 -8.20 3.22 6.20
C VAL A 82 -6.79 3.65 6.55
N TYR A 83 -6.16 2.90 7.41
CA TYR A 83 -4.75 3.01 7.69
C TYR A 83 -4.04 1.72 7.30
N GLY A 84 -2.84 1.82 6.74
CA GLY A 84 -2.00 0.67 6.44
C GLY A 84 -0.56 0.90 6.90
N TYR A 85 0.09 -0.16 7.36
CA TYR A 85 1.51 -0.19 7.70
C TYR A 85 2.18 -1.32 6.95
N ARG A 86 3.24 -1.01 6.19
CA ARG A 86 4.15 -1.99 5.61
C ARG A 86 5.38 -2.09 6.48
N ARG A 87 5.60 -3.26 7.05
CA ARG A 87 6.85 -3.61 7.73
C ARG A 87 7.92 -3.97 6.70
N ASP A 88 9.05 -3.30 6.81
CA ASP A 88 10.24 -3.57 6.01
C ASP A 88 11.40 -3.81 6.99
N SER A 89 11.90 -5.04 7.01
CA SER A 89 12.96 -5.45 7.94
C SER A 89 13.64 -6.73 7.48
N SER A 90 14.95 -6.80 7.66
CA SER A 90 15.80 -7.94 7.33
C SER A 90 15.48 -9.20 8.14
N TYR A 91 14.75 -9.09 9.25
CA TYR A 91 14.48 -10.21 10.16
C TYR A 91 12.98 -10.46 10.36
N ALA A 92 12.64 -11.72 10.66
CA ALA A 92 11.30 -12.13 11.00
C ALA A 92 10.94 -11.75 12.44
N ALA A 93 9.69 -11.35 12.66
CA ALA A 93 9.16 -11.04 13.98
C ALA A 93 7.73 -11.56 14.11
N ASN A 94 7.26 -11.77 15.34
CA ASN A 94 5.84 -11.95 15.59
C ASN A 94 5.21 -10.56 15.77
N LEU A 95 4.10 -10.32 15.07
CA LEU A 95 3.30 -9.11 15.23
C LEU A 95 2.19 -9.39 16.24
N HIS A 96 2.00 -8.50 17.21
CA HIS A 96 0.97 -8.61 18.24
C HIS A 96 -0.03 -7.47 18.08
N ILE A 97 -1.29 -7.81 17.81
CA ILE A 97 -2.39 -6.86 17.69
C ILE A 97 -3.33 -7.10 18.86
N LYS A 98 -3.38 -6.18 19.83
CA LYS A 98 -4.16 -6.37 21.06
C LYS A 98 -4.94 -5.12 21.48
N LYS A 99 -6.04 -5.33 22.21
CA LYS A 99 -6.70 -4.25 22.96
C LYS A 99 -5.80 -3.77 24.09
N VAL A 100 -5.70 -2.47 24.25
CA VAL A 100 -4.96 -1.80 25.33
C VAL A 100 -5.75 -0.61 25.83
N ARG A 101 -5.32 -0.07 26.97
CA ARG A 101 -5.89 1.14 27.55
C ARG A 101 -4.76 2.14 27.84
N TYR A 102 -4.93 3.38 27.37
CA TYR A 102 -4.06 4.51 27.72
C TYR A 102 -4.88 5.50 28.53
N LYS A 103 -4.59 5.60 29.83
CA LYS A 103 -5.44 6.33 30.80
C LYS A 103 -6.88 5.81 30.74
N ASN A 104 -7.83 6.65 30.36
CA ASN A 104 -9.25 6.30 30.23
C ASN A 104 -9.67 5.93 28.79
N LYS A 105 -8.74 5.92 27.81
CA LYS A 105 -9.05 5.62 26.40
C LYS A 105 -8.67 4.20 26.00
N LEU A 106 -9.64 3.45 25.48
CA LEU A 106 -9.41 2.17 24.83
C LEU A 106 -8.74 2.37 23.46
N ALA A 107 -7.87 1.43 23.10
CA ALA A 107 -7.19 1.40 21.82
C ALA A 107 -6.89 -0.04 21.38
N VAL A 108 -6.59 -0.21 20.11
CA VAL A 108 -5.90 -1.38 19.56
C VAL A 108 -4.46 -0.98 19.26
N LYS A 109 -3.50 -1.78 19.70
CA LYS A 109 -2.07 -1.59 19.41
C LYS A 109 -1.49 -2.78 18.66
N GLU A 110 -0.76 -2.47 17.60
CA GLU A 110 0.18 -3.37 16.93
C GLU A 110 1.61 -3.12 17.39
N TYR A 111 2.34 -4.16 17.75
CA TYR A 111 3.74 -4.08 18.11
C TYR A 111 4.47 -5.41 17.87
N LYS A 112 5.79 -5.37 17.92
CA LYS A 112 6.65 -6.56 18.00
C LYS A 112 7.56 -6.50 19.24
N THR A 113 8.15 -7.64 19.57
CA THR A 113 9.12 -7.77 20.68
C THR A 113 10.50 -8.29 20.24
N LYS A 114 10.61 -8.82 19.01
CA LYS A 114 11.90 -9.24 18.44
C LYS A 114 12.81 -8.02 18.26
N ASN A 115 14.05 -8.14 18.75
CA ASN A 115 15.03 -7.05 18.86
C ASN A 115 14.53 -5.88 19.72
N GLY A 116 13.67 -6.18 20.69
CA GLY A 116 13.10 -5.20 21.59
C GLY A 116 11.69 -4.75 21.19
N TYR A 117 11.04 -4.10 22.15
CA TYR A 117 9.69 -3.57 21.99
C TYR A 117 9.65 -2.47 20.93
N PHE A 118 8.75 -2.61 19.95
CA PHE A 118 8.52 -1.62 18.91
C PHE A 118 7.02 -1.52 18.58
N PRO A 119 6.35 -0.39 18.85
CA PRO A 119 4.97 -0.16 18.44
C PRO A 119 4.92 0.25 16.96
N HIS A 120 4.09 -0.40 16.14
CA HIS A 120 3.88 0.03 14.75
C HIS A 120 2.70 0.98 14.66
N THR A 121 1.58 0.61 15.28
CA THR A 121 0.28 1.26 15.06
C THR A 121 -0.55 1.27 16.34
N ILE A 122 -1.23 2.38 16.61
CA ILE A 122 -2.20 2.50 17.69
C ILE A 122 -3.44 3.22 17.16
N VAL A 123 -4.60 2.58 17.28
CA VAL A 123 -5.90 3.12 16.88
C VAL A 123 -6.80 3.22 18.10
N PHE A 124 -7.33 4.40 18.40
CA PHE A 124 -8.10 4.67 19.61
C PHE A 124 -9.61 4.64 19.35
N LYS A 125 -10.39 4.42 20.42
CA LYS A 125 -11.86 4.30 20.39
C LYS A 125 -12.61 5.52 19.86
N ASP A 126 -11.95 6.66 19.74
CA ASP A 126 -12.50 7.93 19.29
C ASP A 126 -11.95 8.33 17.91
N GLY A 127 -11.37 7.40 17.16
CA GLY A 127 -10.91 7.61 15.78
C GLY A 127 -9.54 8.29 15.67
N TRP A 128 -8.83 8.48 16.80
CA TRP A 128 -7.43 8.89 16.77
C TRP A 128 -6.52 7.75 16.32
N PHE A 129 -5.41 8.12 15.69
CA PHE A 129 -4.45 7.18 15.15
C PHE A 129 -3.01 7.65 15.40
N VAL A 130 -2.10 6.73 15.73
CA VAL A 130 -0.65 6.97 15.86
C VAL A 130 0.14 5.84 15.16
N SER A 131 1.15 6.19 14.36
CA SER A 131 2.11 5.25 13.75
C SER A 131 3.54 5.58 14.15
N VAL A 132 4.37 4.55 14.27
CA VAL A 132 5.83 4.67 14.37
C VAL A 132 6.50 3.70 13.40
N GLY A 133 7.52 4.16 12.69
CA GLY A 133 8.45 3.33 11.91
C GLY A 133 9.88 3.78 12.15
N GLY A 134 10.86 2.92 11.86
CA GLY A 134 12.27 3.23 12.04
C GLY A 134 13.07 2.14 12.75
N ALA A 135 14.18 2.54 13.36
CA ALA A 135 15.13 1.64 14.01
C ALA A 135 14.66 1.10 15.37
N ASP A 136 15.16 -0.09 15.74
CA ASP A 136 14.87 -0.80 17.00
C ASP A 136 15.54 -0.19 18.24
N LYS A 137 15.36 1.11 18.45
CA LYS A 137 15.87 1.82 19.63
C LYS A 137 14.75 1.93 20.67
N VAL A 138 14.59 0.88 21.49
CA VAL A 138 13.47 0.67 22.44
C VAL A 138 13.10 1.93 23.24
N ASN A 139 14.08 2.63 23.81
CA ASN A 139 13.83 3.83 24.62
C ASN A 139 13.21 4.97 23.80
N LEU A 140 13.68 5.17 22.57
CA LEU A 140 13.18 6.23 21.69
C LEU A 140 11.79 5.90 21.16
N VAL A 141 11.53 4.65 20.77
CA VAL A 141 10.20 4.24 20.26
C VAL A 141 9.13 4.21 21.35
N LYS A 142 9.47 3.79 22.58
CA LYS A 142 8.59 3.94 23.75
C LYS A 142 8.28 5.42 24.03
N TYR A 143 9.27 6.30 23.88
CA TYR A 143 9.07 7.72 24.06
C TYR A 143 8.18 8.34 22.97
N LEU A 144 8.30 7.91 21.71
CA LEU A 144 7.38 8.30 20.63
C LEU A 144 5.94 7.86 20.91
N GLU A 145 5.74 6.61 21.34
CA GLU A 145 4.42 6.13 21.78
C GLU A 145 3.86 6.99 22.92
N LYS A 146 4.68 7.29 23.94
CA LYS A 146 4.27 8.15 25.06
C LYS A 146 3.86 9.56 24.58
N ILE A 147 4.60 10.15 23.65
CA ILE A 147 4.27 11.46 23.08
C ILE A 147 2.94 11.40 22.32
N GLY A 148 2.77 10.42 21.44
CA GLY A 148 1.56 10.24 20.64
C GLY A 148 0.32 10.01 21.51
N THR A 149 0.40 9.03 22.42
CA THR A 149 -0.68 8.70 23.35
C THR A 149 -1.05 9.87 24.27
N ASN A 150 -0.08 10.69 24.69
CA ASN A 150 -0.37 11.91 25.46
C ASN A 150 -1.13 12.97 24.65
N MET A 151 -0.78 13.18 23.37
CA MET A 151 -1.52 14.11 22.51
C MET A 151 -2.95 13.60 22.26
N VAL A 152 -3.12 12.29 22.03
CA VAL A 152 -4.43 11.67 21.84
C VAL A 152 -5.30 11.74 23.10
N THR A 153 -4.74 11.43 24.27
CA THR A 153 -5.50 11.48 25.54
C THR A 153 -5.92 12.89 25.91
N LYS A 154 -5.16 13.91 25.51
CA LYS A 154 -5.54 15.34 25.60
C LYS A 154 -6.48 15.81 24.49
N GLY A 155 -6.77 14.97 23.49
CA GLY A 155 -7.64 15.31 22.37
C GLY A 155 -7.08 16.38 21.41
N LYS A 156 -5.77 16.65 21.42
CA LYS A 156 -5.16 17.69 20.58
C LYS A 156 -3.73 17.36 20.19
N ILE A 157 -3.40 17.58 18.91
CA ILE A 157 -2.01 17.51 18.41
C ILE A 157 -1.27 18.79 18.82
N THR A 158 -0.63 18.76 19.98
CA THR A 158 0.12 19.92 20.51
C THR A 158 1.43 20.16 19.75
N GLN A 159 1.82 21.43 19.59
CA GLN A 159 3.10 21.78 18.96
C GLN A 159 4.30 21.28 19.76
N VAL A 160 4.25 21.39 21.10
CA VAL A 160 5.29 20.88 22.00
C VAL A 160 5.48 19.37 21.83
N GLY A 161 4.38 18.60 21.83
CA GLY A 161 4.43 17.15 21.61
C GLY A 161 5.00 16.81 20.24
N PHE A 162 4.54 17.48 19.18
CA PHE A 162 5.02 17.24 17.83
C PHE A 162 6.51 17.60 17.65
N SER A 163 6.99 18.69 18.24
CA SER A 163 8.41 19.06 18.24
C SER A 163 9.27 18.04 18.99
N LYS A 164 8.78 17.48 20.10
CA LYS A 164 9.45 16.39 20.81
C LYS A 164 9.53 15.14 19.93
N ALA A 165 8.43 14.75 19.28
CA ALA A 165 8.41 13.63 18.35
C ALA A 165 9.42 13.81 17.22
N TYR A 166 9.48 15.01 16.62
CA TYR A 166 10.43 15.33 15.55
C TYR A 166 11.89 15.16 15.99
N LYS A 167 12.27 15.72 17.15
CA LYS A 167 13.61 15.54 17.71
C LYS A 167 13.93 14.06 17.96
N THR A 168 12.95 13.28 18.45
CA THR A 168 13.13 11.85 18.71
C THR A 168 13.27 11.03 17.42
N VAL A 169 12.48 11.31 16.38
CA VAL A 169 12.61 10.65 15.08
C VAL A 169 13.96 10.94 14.44
N LYS A 170 14.49 12.17 14.55
CA LYS A 170 15.87 12.46 14.12
C LYS A 170 16.91 11.61 14.85
N LYS A 171 16.77 11.46 16.17
CA LYS A 171 17.68 10.60 16.99
C LYS A 171 17.58 9.11 16.64
N LEU A 172 16.47 8.66 16.04
CA LEU A 172 16.38 7.29 15.52
C LEU A 172 17.37 7.07 14.35
N GLY A 173 17.71 8.12 13.59
CA GLY A 173 18.53 8.03 12.38
C GLY A 173 17.71 7.67 11.14
N ILE A 174 16.73 6.79 11.31
CA ILE A 174 15.75 6.40 10.30
C ILE A 174 14.37 6.20 10.96
N GLY A 175 13.30 6.68 10.33
CA GLY A 175 11.95 6.44 10.84
C GLY A 175 10.88 7.41 10.35
N HIS A 176 9.65 7.11 10.75
CA HIS A 176 8.54 8.04 10.65
C HIS A 176 7.73 8.07 11.94
N PHE A 177 7.04 9.18 12.17
CA PHE A 177 6.02 9.32 13.20
C PHE A 177 4.80 9.96 12.57
N LEU A 178 3.63 9.38 12.81
CA LEU A 178 2.37 9.88 12.28
C LEU A 178 1.35 9.96 13.41
N ILE A 179 0.63 11.07 13.48
CA ILE A 179 -0.57 11.21 14.30
C ILE A 179 -1.69 11.81 13.45
N LYS A 180 -2.88 11.20 13.54
CA LYS A 180 -4.08 11.70 12.88
C LYS A 180 -5.21 11.88 13.88
N SER A 181 -5.89 13.01 13.78
CA SER A 181 -7.10 13.29 14.54
C SER A 181 -8.35 12.69 13.87
N PRO A 182 -9.46 12.55 14.62
CA PRO A 182 -10.74 12.09 14.08
C PRO A 182 -11.25 13.01 12.97
N SER A 183 -10.99 14.33 13.09
CA SER A 183 -11.35 15.35 12.10
C SER A 183 -10.50 15.34 10.82
N GLY A 184 -9.59 14.37 10.66
CA GLY A 184 -8.77 14.23 9.45
C GLY A 184 -7.49 15.06 9.44
N HIS A 185 -7.15 15.77 10.51
CA HIS A 185 -5.88 16.48 10.61
C HIS A 185 -4.75 15.51 10.85
N VAL A 186 -3.73 15.58 10.01
CA VAL A 186 -2.56 14.72 10.01
C VAL A 186 -1.33 15.57 10.33
N LYS A 187 -0.54 15.12 11.30
CA LYS A 187 0.85 15.54 11.44
C LYS A 187 1.78 14.34 11.30
N ALA A 188 2.80 14.48 10.47
CA ALA A 188 3.73 13.40 10.16
C ALA A 188 5.18 13.91 10.16
N ILE A 189 6.11 13.02 10.45
CA ILE A 189 7.55 13.22 10.35
C ILE A 189 8.12 12.05 9.59
N SER A 190 9.02 12.31 8.64
CA SER A 190 9.87 11.30 8.00
C SER A 190 11.33 11.72 8.20
N ASN A 191 12.21 10.74 8.38
CA ASN A 191 13.64 10.91 8.55
C ASN A 191 14.39 9.69 7.99
N PHE A 192 15.35 9.93 7.11
CA PHE A 192 16.27 8.92 6.58
C PHE A 192 17.68 9.52 6.55
N TYR A 193 18.51 9.06 7.49
CA TYR A 193 19.93 9.43 7.65
C TYR A 193 20.23 10.92 7.45
N GLY A 194 19.55 11.77 8.21
CA GLY A 194 19.77 13.22 8.19
C GLY A 194 18.82 13.98 7.25
N PHE A 195 18.26 13.33 6.22
CA PHE A 195 17.20 13.91 5.40
C PHE A 195 15.85 13.78 6.10
N ASN A 196 15.28 14.90 6.54
CA ASN A 196 14.10 14.91 7.39
C ASN A 196 13.07 15.95 6.95
N LYS A 197 11.78 15.65 7.16
CA LYS A 197 10.68 16.55 6.83
C LYS A 197 9.52 16.41 7.81
N LYS A 198 8.88 17.54 8.11
CA LYS A 198 7.62 17.61 8.87
C LYS A 198 6.49 17.87 7.89
N TYR A 199 5.34 17.26 8.15
CA TYR A 199 4.13 17.45 7.38
C TYR A 199 2.98 17.79 8.32
N SER A 200 2.13 18.73 7.91
CA SER A 200 0.93 19.13 8.63
C SER A 200 -0.13 19.51 7.61
N PHE A 201 -1.23 18.78 7.56
CA PHE A 201 -2.32 19.02 6.61
C PHE A 201 -3.61 18.34 7.11
N LYS A 202 -4.73 18.65 6.46
CA LYS A 202 -5.99 17.91 6.62
C LYS A 202 -6.21 17.05 5.37
N LEU A 203 -6.64 15.81 5.56
CA LEU A 203 -7.09 14.97 4.45
C LEU A 203 -8.58 15.23 4.19
N ASN A 204 -8.92 15.60 2.97
CA ASN A 204 -10.30 15.66 2.51
C ASN A 204 -10.81 14.26 2.13
N TYR A 205 -12.12 14.13 1.91
CA TYR A 205 -12.71 12.86 1.51
C TYR A 205 -12.15 12.39 0.16
N GLY A 206 -11.77 11.13 0.10
CA GLY A 206 -11.09 10.54 -1.05
C GLY A 206 -9.59 10.79 -1.09
N GLU A 207 -9.03 11.68 -0.27
CA GLU A 207 -7.59 11.91 -0.25
C GLU A 207 -6.83 10.84 0.52
N TYR A 208 -5.60 10.59 0.08
CA TYR A 208 -4.68 9.72 0.76
C TYR A 208 -3.29 10.34 0.87
N VAL A 209 -2.50 9.77 1.78
CA VAL A 209 -1.08 10.06 1.93
C VAL A 209 -0.28 8.79 2.17
N ILE A 210 0.90 8.72 1.55
CA ILE A 210 1.94 7.72 1.78
C ILE A 210 3.08 8.40 2.54
N ILE A 211 3.48 7.80 3.66
CA ILE A 211 4.45 8.34 4.62
C ILE A 211 5.49 7.26 4.90
N PRO A 212 6.52 7.16 4.05
CA PRO A 212 7.68 6.31 4.29
C PRO A 212 8.63 6.94 5.32
N ASN A 213 9.56 6.14 5.84
CA ASN A 213 10.66 6.65 6.66
C ASN A 213 11.51 7.68 5.88
N SER A 214 11.71 7.49 4.57
CA SER A 214 12.39 8.48 3.71
C SER A 214 11.43 9.57 3.22
N PRO A 215 11.72 10.87 3.48
CA PRO A 215 10.88 11.96 2.98
C PRO A 215 10.75 12.04 1.45
N LYS A 216 11.68 11.43 0.70
CA LYS A 216 11.73 11.46 -0.76
C LYS A 216 10.53 10.76 -1.41
N TYR A 217 10.01 9.71 -0.78
CA TYR A 217 8.88 8.94 -1.30
C TYR A 217 7.54 9.35 -0.68
N PHE A 218 7.51 10.44 0.09
CA PHE A 218 6.25 11.01 0.56
C PHE A 218 5.35 11.39 -0.63
N LYS A 219 4.09 10.95 -0.57
CA LYS A 219 3.14 11.21 -1.66
C LYS A 219 1.76 11.53 -1.10
N LYS A 220 1.11 12.54 -1.66
CA LYS A 220 -0.33 12.76 -1.51
C LYS A 220 -1.05 12.42 -2.81
N GLY A 221 -2.32 12.04 -2.70
CA GLY A 221 -3.16 11.87 -3.88
C GLY A 221 -4.63 11.80 -3.52
N LYS A 222 -5.44 11.52 -4.54
CA LYS A 222 -6.90 11.39 -4.42
C LYS A 222 -7.38 10.12 -5.11
N LEU A 223 -8.35 9.47 -4.51
CA LEU A 223 -9.06 8.32 -5.06
C LEU A 223 -10.38 8.79 -5.67
N SER A 224 -10.79 8.13 -6.76
CA SER A 224 -12.14 8.29 -7.30
C SER A 224 -13.18 7.62 -6.40
N SER A 225 -14.44 8.04 -6.51
CA SER A 225 -15.54 7.48 -5.71
C SER A 225 -15.66 5.95 -5.85
N LYS A 226 -15.45 5.41 -7.06
CA LYS A 226 -15.43 3.95 -7.31
C LYS A 226 -14.32 3.24 -6.54
N LYS A 227 -13.14 3.85 -6.42
CA LYS A 227 -12.01 3.28 -5.66
C LYS A 227 -12.25 3.34 -4.16
N LEU A 228 -13.06 4.28 -3.67
CA LEU A 228 -13.35 4.40 -2.24
C LEU A 228 -14.11 3.18 -1.68
N LEU A 229 -14.95 2.54 -2.49
CA LEU A 229 -15.69 1.33 -2.13
C LEU A 229 -14.79 0.14 -1.74
N ASN A 230 -13.52 0.14 -2.19
CA ASN A 230 -12.55 -0.93 -1.93
C ASN A 230 -11.27 -0.38 -1.28
N SER A 231 -11.42 0.60 -0.39
CA SER A 231 -10.29 1.37 0.14
C SER A 231 -9.26 0.53 0.88
N GLU A 232 -9.63 -0.60 1.48
CA GLU A 232 -8.69 -1.54 2.10
C GLU A 232 -7.75 -2.16 1.07
N LYS A 233 -8.33 -2.68 -0.04
CA LYS A 233 -7.56 -3.25 -1.16
C LYS A 233 -6.71 -2.18 -1.85
N ILE A 234 -7.26 -0.97 -2.03
CA ILE A 234 -6.49 0.14 -2.61
C ILE A 234 -5.34 0.55 -1.70
N THR A 235 -5.55 0.62 -0.38
CA THR A 235 -4.48 0.93 0.60
C THR A 235 -3.36 -0.10 0.54
N LEU A 236 -3.73 -1.39 0.48
CA LEU A 236 -2.79 -2.50 0.31
C LEU A 236 -1.93 -2.31 -0.96
N VAL A 237 -2.57 -2.02 -2.09
CA VAL A 237 -1.86 -1.81 -3.37
C VAL A 237 -1.03 -0.53 -3.37
N LEU A 238 -1.47 0.55 -2.71
CA LEU A 238 -0.69 1.78 -2.57
C LEU A 238 0.62 1.52 -1.80
N LEU A 239 0.58 0.74 -0.72
CA LEU A 239 1.78 0.34 0.02
C LEU A 239 2.68 -0.59 -0.79
N ALA A 240 2.10 -1.53 -1.54
CA ALA A 240 2.87 -2.45 -2.37
C ALA A 240 3.55 -1.75 -3.56
N LYS A 241 2.93 -0.70 -4.11
CA LYS A 241 3.50 0.12 -5.20
C LYS A 241 4.42 1.25 -4.73
N ASP A 242 4.48 1.53 -3.43
CA ASP A 242 5.46 2.48 -2.89
C ASP A 242 6.88 1.92 -3.13
N PRO A 243 7.73 2.59 -3.94
CA PRO A 243 9.06 2.07 -4.31
C PRO A 243 10.06 2.02 -3.16
N TYR A 244 9.79 2.68 -2.04
CA TYR A 244 10.64 2.60 -0.83
C TYR A 244 10.62 1.19 -0.23
N GLY A 245 11.70 0.73 0.41
CA GLY A 245 11.77 -0.53 1.15
C GLY A 245 12.26 -1.73 0.33
N ASP A 246 13.09 -2.57 0.95
CA ASP A 246 13.75 -3.71 0.30
C ASP A 246 13.21 -5.07 0.75
N ASN A 247 12.92 -5.23 2.04
CA ASN A 247 12.57 -6.52 2.63
C ASN A 247 11.08 -6.86 2.58
N ARG A 248 10.23 -5.84 2.58
CA ARG A 248 8.81 -5.84 2.25
C ARG A 248 8.08 -7.09 2.75
N ARG A 249 7.91 -7.14 4.08
CA ARG A 249 7.37 -8.31 4.77
C ARG A 249 5.85 -8.29 4.75
N ASN A 250 5.27 -7.77 5.82
CA ASN A 250 3.83 -7.74 6.04
C ASN A 250 3.28 -6.34 5.75
N ILE A 251 2.08 -6.30 5.17
CA ILE A 251 1.22 -5.13 5.23
C ILE A 251 0.06 -5.46 6.16
N VAL A 252 -0.17 -4.62 7.17
CA VAL A 252 -1.35 -4.70 8.04
C VAL A 252 -2.24 -3.50 7.77
N ILE A 253 -3.52 -3.75 7.53
CA ILE A 253 -4.53 -2.75 7.18
C ILE A 253 -5.60 -2.69 8.27
N TYR A 254 -5.94 -1.47 8.68
CA TYR A 254 -6.98 -1.14 9.64
C TYR A 254 -8.03 -0.29 8.94
N ARG A 255 -9.19 -0.88 8.66
CA ARG A 255 -10.39 -0.14 8.26
C ARG A 255 -11.08 0.33 9.53
N VAL A 256 -11.12 1.64 9.72
CA VAL A 256 -11.66 2.27 10.93
C VAL A 256 -12.95 3.00 10.59
N SER A 257 -14.00 2.69 11.34
CA SER A 257 -15.28 3.41 11.32
C SER A 257 -15.62 3.83 12.74
N ASN A 258 -15.80 5.15 12.95
CA ASN A 258 -16.19 5.71 14.24
C ASN A 258 -17.59 6.33 14.12
N VAL A 259 -18.59 5.61 14.62
CA VAL A 259 -20.01 5.98 14.54
C VAL A 259 -20.60 5.88 15.94
N ASN A 260 -21.36 6.89 16.37
CA ASN A 260 -22.05 6.91 17.67
C ASN A 260 -21.13 6.59 18.86
N ASN A 261 -19.92 7.17 18.88
CA ASN A 261 -18.88 6.94 19.90
C ASN A 261 -18.41 5.48 20.04
N LYS A 262 -18.68 4.63 19.05
CA LYS A 262 -18.14 3.28 18.92
C LYS A 262 -17.16 3.25 17.76
N THR A 263 -15.95 2.73 18.00
CA THR A 263 -14.99 2.50 16.92
C THR A 263 -14.94 1.03 16.56
N HIS A 264 -15.21 0.75 15.29
CA HIS A 264 -15.11 -0.56 14.67
C HIS A 264 -13.86 -0.61 13.81
N LEU A 265 -13.03 -1.64 14.03
CA LEU A 265 -11.80 -1.89 13.29
C LEU A 265 -11.89 -3.24 12.59
N LYS A 266 -12.01 -3.24 11.27
CA LYS A 266 -11.76 -4.46 10.48
C LYS A 266 -10.26 -4.51 10.18
N VAL A 267 -9.62 -5.59 10.56
CA VAL A 267 -8.17 -5.76 10.43
C VAL A 267 -7.87 -6.81 9.36
N PHE A 268 -6.97 -6.48 8.46
CA PHE A 268 -6.50 -7.36 7.40
C PHE A 268 -4.98 -7.40 7.40
N ALA A 269 -4.41 -8.49 6.90
CA ALA A 269 -2.98 -8.58 6.66
C ALA A 269 -2.64 -9.35 5.39
N GLY A 270 -1.53 -9.00 4.77
CA GLY A 270 -0.97 -9.70 3.62
C GLY A 270 0.54 -9.63 3.59
N ASN A 271 1.15 -10.42 2.72
CA ASN A 271 2.57 -10.29 2.39
C ASN A 271 2.72 -9.37 1.21
N ASP A 272 3.52 -8.31 1.38
CA ASP A 272 3.79 -7.32 0.32
C ASP A 272 4.34 -7.99 -0.93
N ASN A 273 5.24 -8.96 -0.76
CA ASN A 273 5.98 -9.74 -1.77
C ASN A 273 6.94 -8.96 -2.67
N GLY A 274 6.82 -7.64 -2.75
CA GLY A 274 7.73 -6.78 -3.48
C GLY A 274 7.62 -6.85 -5.01
N ASN A 275 6.73 -7.66 -5.58
CA ASN A 275 6.63 -7.85 -7.04
C ASN A 275 6.31 -6.53 -7.77
N TYR A 276 5.53 -5.63 -7.14
CA TYR A 276 5.18 -4.34 -7.72
C TYR A 276 6.37 -3.37 -7.87
N VAL A 277 7.51 -3.68 -7.27
CA VAL A 277 8.72 -2.85 -7.26
C VAL A 277 9.97 -3.65 -7.66
N GLY A 278 9.78 -4.78 -8.36
CA GLY A 278 10.89 -5.59 -8.86
C GLY A 278 11.67 -6.35 -7.77
N ARG A 279 11.02 -6.66 -6.65
CA ARG A 279 11.61 -7.46 -5.55
C ARG A 279 10.91 -8.82 -5.48
N SER A 280 11.60 -9.81 -4.91
CA SER A 280 11.05 -11.15 -4.65
C SER A 280 11.16 -11.46 -3.17
N THR A 281 10.16 -11.03 -2.39
CA THR A 281 10.12 -11.20 -0.92
C THR A 281 8.91 -12.02 -0.48
N SER A 282 8.41 -12.87 -1.37
CA SER A 282 7.27 -13.76 -1.10
C SER A 282 7.51 -14.72 0.06
N ASN A 283 8.77 -15.08 0.32
CA ASN A 283 9.19 -15.91 1.45
C ASN A 283 9.34 -15.11 2.78
N LYS A 284 9.36 -13.77 2.73
CA LYS A 284 9.54 -12.93 3.92
C LYS A 284 8.19 -12.56 4.52
N LYS A 285 7.70 -13.38 5.45
CA LYS A 285 6.42 -13.17 6.14
C LYS A 285 6.55 -13.37 7.65
N ASP A 286 5.81 -12.58 8.41
CA ASP A 286 5.73 -12.62 9.86
C ASP A 286 4.43 -13.28 10.33
N ASN A 287 4.48 -14.02 11.44
CA ASN A 287 3.27 -14.51 12.11
C ASN A 287 2.55 -13.35 12.81
N ILE A 288 1.25 -13.52 13.03
CA ILE A 288 0.42 -12.51 13.69
C ILE A 288 -0.34 -13.14 14.85
N TYR A 289 -0.22 -12.56 16.04
CA TYR A 289 -1.09 -12.78 17.18
C TYR A 289 -2.17 -11.70 17.16
N PHE A 290 -3.35 -12.05 16.66
CA PHE A 290 -4.50 -11.16 16.62
C PHE A 290 -5.41 -11.45 17.83
N LEU A 291 -5.39 -10.55 18.81
CA LEU A 291 -5.92 -10.79 20.16
C LEU A 291 -5.28 -12.06 20.75
N SER A 292 -6.07 -13.09 21.05
CA SER A 292 -5.59 -14.41 21.50
C SER A 292 -5.34 -15.40 20.35
N LYS A 293 -5.70 -15.06 19.11
CA LYS A 293 -5.60 -15.97 17.96
C LYS A 293 -4.23 -15.89 17.30
N PHE A 294 -3.54 -17.02 17.20
CA PHE A 294 -2.34 -17.16 16.39
C PHE A 294 -2.68 -17.37 14.90
N ILE A 295 -2.01 -16.63 14.02
CA ILE A 295 -2.12 -16.74 12.57
C ILE A 295 -0.70 -16.97 12.04
N LYS A 296 -0.48 -18.16 11.49
CA LYS A 296 0.80 -18.53 10.87
C LYS A 296 1.04 -17.70 9.62
N SER A 297 2.29 -17.31 9.39
CA SER A 297 2.70 -16.50 8.25
C SER A 297 2.35 -17.12 6.90
N SER A 298 2.33 -18.46 6.80
CA SER A 298 1.93 -19.20 5.60
C SER A 298 0.45 -19.04 5.24
N ALA A 299 -0.41 -18.71 6.21
CA ALA A 299 -1.83 -18.42 5.96
C ALA A 299 -2.06 -17.02 5.35
N LEU A 300 -1.03 -16.17 5.32
CA LEU A 300 -1.14 -14.82 4.79
C LEU A 300 -1.07 -14.83 3.26
N LYS A 301 -2.17 -14.35 2.65
CA LYS A 301 -2.28 -14.09 1.22
C LYS A 301 -1.26 -13.04 0.76
N ILE A 302 -0.88 -13.14 -0.50
CA ILE A 302 0.05 -12.26 -1.18
C ILE A 302 -0.73 -11.13 -1.88
N VAL A 303 -0.21 -9.90 -1.86
CA VAL A 303 -0.81 -8.75 -2.57
C VAL A 303 -1.02 -9.10 -4.05
N PRO A 304 -2.19 -8.79 -4.66
CA PRO A 304 -3.25 -7.88 -4.22
C PRO A 304 -4.35 -8.50 -3.34
N LEU A 305 -4.16 -9.73 -2.88
CA LEU A 305 -5.06 -10.37 -1.93
C LEU A 305 -4.60 -10.12 -0.48
N MET A 306 -5.55 -10.17 0.45
CA MET A 306 -5.28 -10.04 1.87
C MET A 306 -6.14 -11.01 2.67
N THR A 307 -5.67 -11.31 3.86
CA THR A 307 -6.33 -12.19 4.83
C THR A 307 -7.10 -11.31 5.80
N TYR A 308 -8.40 -11.55 5.95
CA TYR A 308 -9.17 -10.91 7.00
C TYR A 308 -8.84 -11.55 8.35
N LEU A 309 -8.44 -10.74 9.32
CA LEU A 309 -8.03 -11.23 10.64
C LEU A 309 -9.20 -11.22 11.62
N GLY A 310 -10.04 -10.18 11.56
CA GLY A 310 -11.24 -10.06 12.38
C GLY A 310 -11.72 -8.62 12.57
N LEU A 311 -12.78 -8.49 13.38
CA LEU A 311 -13.40 -7.23 13.78
C LEU A 311 -13.06 -6.96 15.25
N ILE A 312 -12.68 -5.72 15.57
CA ILE A 312 -12.54 -5.24 16.94
C ILE A 312 -13.48 -4.06 17.15
N THR A 313 -14.26 -4.10 18.23
CA THR A 313 -15.04 -2.95 18.71
C THR A 313 -14.41 -2.40 19.99
N LEU A 314 -14.27 -1.08 20.04
CA LEU A 314 -13.73 -0.29 21.16
C LEU A 314 -14.76 0.72 21.70
#